data_AF-A0A7V2MH98-F1
#
_entry.id   AF-A0A7V2MH98-F1
#
_cell.length_a   1.000
_cell.length_b   1.000
_cell.length_c   1.000
_cell.angle_alpha   90.00
_cell.angle_beta   90.00
_cell.angle_gamma   90.00
#
_symmetry.space_group_name_H-M   'P 1'
#
loop_
_entity.id
_entity.type
_entity.pdbx_description
1 polymer ?
#
loop_
_entity_poly.entity_id
_entity_poly.type
_entity_poly.pdbx_seq_one_letter_code
_entity_poly.pdbx_strand_id
1 'polypeptide(L)' 'MRVFGPRASVAQDFEPDYITVSPDSRAAWVTLQEANAIAIIDIATATVTRVAGLGLKEYFRE' A
#
# COMPACT_ATOMS: atom_id res chain seq x y z
N MET A 1 -4.99 -7.69 5.93
CA MET A 1 -5.36 -6.27 6.00
C MET A 1 -6.35 -6.11 7.13
N ARG A 2 -6.10 -5.19 8.05
CA ARG A 2 -6.94 -4.98 9.24
C ARG A 2 -7.90 -3.83 8.95
N VAL A 3 -9.08 -3.88 9.57
CA VAL A 3 -10.11 -2.82 9.50
C VAL A 3 -10.51 -2.52 10.95
N PHE A 4 -10.34 -1.28 11.41
CA PHE A 4 -10.65 -0.87 12.78
C PHE A 4 -11.94 -0.05 12.87
N GLY A 5 -12.89 -0.53 13.68
CA GLY A 5 -14.10 0.21 14.06
C GLY A 5 -15.36 -0.14 13.25
N PRO A 6 -16.56 0.21 13.76
CA PRO A 6 -17.81 -0.11 13.09
C PRO A 6 -17.98 0.70 11.80
N ARG A 7 -18.16 -0.01 10.67
CA ARG A 7 -18.32 0.53 9.30
C ARG A 7 -17.05 1.16 8.69
N ALA A 8 -15.87 0.88 9.24
CA ALA A 8 -14.62 1.25 8.59
C ALA A 8 -14.40 0.42 7.32
N SER A 9 -13.73 1.02 6.34
CA SER A 9 -13.29 0.34 5.12
C SER A 9 -11.77 0.28 5.08
N VAL A 10 -11.25 -0.70 4.36
CA VAL A 10 -9.80 -0.84 4.12
C VAL A 10 -9.19 0.45 3.54
N ALA A 11 -9.94 1.18 2.71
CA ALA A 11 -9.50 2.45 2.15
C ALA A 11 -9.33 3.57 3.19
N GLN A 12 -10.07 3.51 4.29
CA GLN A 12 -9.97 4.51 5.38
C GLN A 12 -8.85 4.18 6.37
N ASP A 13 -8.49 2.89 6.51
CA ASP A 13 -7.42 2.43 7.40
C ASP A 13 -6.03 2.49 6.74
N PHE A 14 -5.96 2.58 5.41
CA PHE A 14 -4.68 2.69 4.72
C PHE A 14 -4.11 4.09 4.92
N GLU A 15 -3.30 4.25 5.97
CA GLU A 15 -2.48 5.43 6.27
C GLU A 15 -1.33 5.58 5.25
N PRO A 16 -1.50 6.42 4.21
CA PRO A 16 -0.50 6.59 3.16
C PRO A 16 0.48 7.69 3.56
N ASP A 17 1.78 7.47 3.36
CA ASP A 17 2.80 8.41 3.86
C ASP A 17 3.68 8.98 2.72
N TYR A 18 4.31 8.11 1.92
CA TYR A 18 5.20 8.51 0.82
C TYR A 18 4.72 8.00 -0.54
N ILE A 19 5.01 8.77 -1.58
CA ILE A 19 4.74 8.42 -2.98
C ILE A 19 5.99 8.60 -3.85
N THR A 20 6.19 7.70 -4.80
CA THR A 20 7.12 7.90 -5.92
C THR A 20 6.43 7.57 -7.24
N VAL A 21 6.90 8.18 -8.33
CA VAL A 21 6.29 8.12 -9.65
C VAL A 21 7.30 7.54 -10.64
N SER A 22 6.84 6.69 -11.56
CA SER A 22 7.69 6.12 -12.61
C SER A 22 8.21 7.22 -13.55
N PRO A 23 9.39 7.06 -14.17
CA PRO A 23 9.93 8.06 -15.09
C PRO A 23 9.00 8.40 -16.27
N ASP A 24 8.19 7.43 -16.70
CA ASP A 24 7.19 7.59 -17.77
C ASP A 24 5.83 8.11 -17.28
N SER A 25 5.69 8.41 -15.98
CA SER A 25 4.47 8.92 -15.34
C SER A 25 3.23 8.03 -15.50
N ARG A 26 3.41 6.72 -15.71
CA ARG A 26 2.31 5.76 -15.82
C ARG A 26 1.92 5.11 -14.50
N ALA A 27 2.90 4.92 -13.61
CA ALA A 27 2.70 4.24 -12.33
C ALA A 27 3.14 5.10 -11.15
N ALA A 28 2.41 5.00 -10.05
CA ALA A 28 2.86 5.49 -8.74
C ALA A 28 2.87 4.37 -7.71
N TRP A 29 3.80 4.46 -6.77
CA TRP A 29 3.89 3.57 -5.61
C TRP A 29 3.73 4.39 -4.34
N VAL A 30 2.80 3.98 -3.49
CA VAL A 30 2.49 4.63 -2.21
C VAL A 30 2.77 3.67 -1.06
N THR A 31 3.52 4.12 -0.04
CA THR A 31 3.75 3.34 1.18
C THR A 31 2.50 3.34 2.05
N LEU A 32 2.15 2.17 2.59
CA LEU A 32 1.05 1.98 3.54
C LEU A 32 1.65 1.50 4.86
N GLN A 33 2.08 2.45 5.71
CA GLN A 33 3.05 2.20 6.78
C GLN A 33 2.50 1.22 7.83
N GLU A 34 1.23 1.37 8.21
CA GLU A 34 0.55 0.46 9.15
C GLU A 34 0.17 -0.90 8.53
N ALA A 35 0.15 -1.00 7.20
CA ALA A 35 -0.28 -2.20 6.49
C ALA A 35 0.88 -3.09 6.03
N ASN A 36 2.13 -2.69 6.26
CA ASN A 36 3.32 -3.39 5.75
C ASN A 36 3.21 -3.69 4.24
N ALA A 37 2.77 -2.69 3.48
CA ALA A 37 2.42 -2.85 2.07
C ALA A 37 2.72 -1.60 1.24
N ILE A 38 2.71 -1.79 -0.08
CA ILE A 38 2.78 -0.72 -1.08
C ILE A 38 1.56 -0.81 -1.99
N ALA A 39 0.86 0.30 -2.18
CA ALA A 39 -0.17 0.42 -3.22
C ALA A 39 0.48 0.82 -4.55
N ILE A 40 0.09 0.15 -5.64
CA ILE A 40 0.48 0.46 -7.02
C ILE A 40 -0.71 1.09 -7.72
N ILE A 41 -0.50 2.26 -8.31
CA ILE A 41 -1.54 3.08 -8.92
C ILE A 41 -1.24 3.23 -10.41
N ASP A 42 -2.24 2.98 -11.25
CA ASP A 42 -2.26 3.48 -12.62
C ASP A 42 -2.68 4.96 -12.59
N ILE A 43 -1.77 5.83 -13.02
CA ILE A 43 -1.97 7.29 -12.89
C ILE A 43 -3.03 7.79 -13.86
N ALA A 44 -3.07 7.27 -15.08
CA ALA A 44 -3.99 7.73 -16.12
C ALA A 44 -5.46 7.52 -15.73
N THR A 45 -5.75 6.42 -15.04
CA THR A 45 -7.10 6.04 -14.59
C THR A 45 -7.35 6.30 -13.12
N ALA A 46 -6.37 6.86 -12.39
CA ALA A 46 -6.42 7.07 -10.94
C ALA A 46 -6.87 5.82 -10.15
N THR A 47 -6.43 4.63 -10.59
CA THR A 47 -6.90 3.35 -10.05
C THR A 47 -5.78 2.60 -9.34
N VAL A 48 -6.05 2.11 -8.12
CA VAL A 48 -5.16 1.17 -7.43
C VAL A 48 -5.23 -0.17 -8.16
N THR A 49 -4.17 -0.55 -8.84
CA THR A 49 -4.09 -1.80 -9.61
C THR A 49 -3.65 -2.98 -8.75
N ARG A 50 -2.91 -2.71 -7.66
CA ARG A 50 -2.43 -3.73 -6.74
C ARG A 50 -2.10 -3.14 -5.38
N VAL A 51 -2.28 -3.94 -4.33
CA VAL A 51 -1.63 -3.72 -3.03
C VAL A 51 -0.70 -4.91 -2.77
N ALA A 52 0.59 -4.63 -2.61
CA ALA A 52 1.64 -5.63 -2.45
C ALA A 52 2.15 -5.63 -1.01
N GLY A 53 1.98 -6.74 -0.29
CA GLY A 53 2.57 -6.92 1.04
C GLY A 53 4.08 -7.15 0.95
N LEU A 54 4.83 -6.59 1.91
CA LEU A 54 6.29 -6.65 1.92
C LEU A 54 6.85 -7.91 2.60
N GLY A 55 5.99 -8.73 3.21
CA GLY A 55 6.38 -9.93 3.94
C GLY A 55 6.94 -9.63 5.33
N LEU A 56 7.42 -10.67 6.01
CA LEU A 56 8.01 -10.57 7.34
C LEU A 56 9.39 -11.21 7.32
N LYS A 57 10.31 -10.67 8.10
CA LYS A 57 11.59 -11.33 8.38
C LYS A 57 11.40 -12.28 9.56
N GLU A 58 11.87 -13.51 9.40
CA GLU A 58 11.97 -14.49 10.48
C GLU A 58 13.24 -14.20 11.30
N TYR A 59 13.09 -13.98 12.61
CA TYR A 59 14.22 -13.62 13.50
C TYR A 59 14.67 -14.75 14.44
N PHE A 60 13.91 -15.84 14.56
CA PHE A 60 14.11 -16.86 15.60
C PHE A 60 14.50 -18.26 15.10
N ARG A 61 15.31 -18.35 14.04
CA ARG A 61 15.99 -19.62 13.69
C ARG A 61 17.48 -19.37 13.59
N GLU A 62 18.22 -19.99 14.52
CA GLU A 62 19.64 -20.33 14.37
C GLU A 62 19.77 -21.67 13.63
#